data_AF-F2Q6B9-F1
#
_entry.id   AF-F2Q6B9-F1
#
_cell.length_a   1.000
_cell.length_b   1.000
_cell.length_c   1.000
_cell.angle_alpha   90.00
_cell.angle_beta   90.00
_cell.angle_gamma   90.00
#
_symmetry.space_group_name_H-M   'P 1'
#
loop_
_entity.id
_entity.type
_entity.pdbx_description
1 polymer ?
#
loop_
_entity_poly.entity_id
_entity_poly.type
_entity_poly.pdbx_seq_one_letter_code
_entity_poly.pdbx_strand_id
1 'polypeptide(L)' 'MSKQAIMSWVDALPGVEKTDFQAKRDEIAALVKQAEELVKQAEELRGQAYFASLRLEGEAKAHWSTQQVEQIKAGSGW' A
#
# COMPACT_ATOMS: atom_id res chain seq x y z
N MET A 1 10.56 -0.12 -12.84
CA MET A 1 9.52 0.01 -13.89
C MET A 1 9.66 1.37 -14.53
N SER A 2 9.79 1.43 -15.85
CA SER A 2 9.81 2.69 -16.59
C SER A 2 8.52 3.47 -16.29
N LYS A 3 8.66 4.69 -15.78
CA LYS A 3 7.56 5.68 -15.68
C LYS A 3 7.04 5.90 -17.09
N GLN A 4 6.06 5.11 -17.51
CA GLN A 4 5.32 5.40 -18.71
C GLN A 4 4.55 6.68 -18.40
N ALA A 5 4.98 7.79 -19.01
CA ALA A 5 4.34 9.09 -18.79
C ALA A 5 2.85 8.93 -19.14
N ILE A 6 2.01 9.05 -18.11
CA ILE A 6 0.56 8.83 -18.22
C ILE A 6 0.03 9.70 -19.36
N MET A 7 -0.58 9.05 -20.36
CA MET A 7 -1.16 9.70 -21.53
C MET A 7 -0.21 10.71 -22.21
N SER A 8 1.06 10.36 -22.39
CA SER A 8 2.06 11.21 -23.07
C SER A 8 1.67 11.65 -24.49
N TRP A 9 0.78 10.90 -25.14
CA TRP A 9 0.24 11.26 -26.46
C TRP A 9 -0.53 12.60 -26.45
N VAL A 10 -1.01 13.07 -25.30
CA VAL A 10 -1.69 14.37 -25.17
C VAL A 10 -0.78 15.52 -25.62
N ASP A 11 0.51 15.45 -25.31
CA ASP A 11 1.49 16.49 -25.71
C ASP A 11 1.74 16.55 -27.22
N ALA A 12 1.42 15.47 -27.94
CA ALA A 12 1.64 15.37 -29.38
C ALA A 12 0.47 15.95 -30.20
N LEU A 13 -0.61 16.37 -29.55
CA LEU A 13 -1.79 16.90 -30.22
C LEU A 13 -1.50 18.31 -30.80
N PRO A 14 -1.84 18.57 -32.08
CA PRO A 14 -1.65 19.89 -32.67
C PRO A 14 -2.46 20.97 -31.93
N GLY A 15 -1.79 22.05 -31.51
CA GLY A 15 -2.44 23.17 -30.84
C GLY A 15 -2.86 22.91 -29.39
N VAL A 16 -2.41 21.80 -28.78
CA VAL A 16 -2.76 21.42 -27.40
C VAL A 16 -2.35 22.48 -26.38
N GLU A 17 -1.30 23.25 -26.66
CA GLU A 17 -0.82 24.35 -25.83
C GLU A 17 -1.84 25.48 -25.67
N LYS A 18 -2.88 25.50 -26.52
CA LYS A 18 -4.01 26.44 -26.47
C LYS A 18 -5.22 25.86 -25.72
N THR A 19 -5.07 24.69 -25.12
CA THR A 19 -6.14 23.97 -24.40
C THR A 19 -5.72 23.68 -22.96
N ASP A 20 -6.62 23.08 -22.18
CA ASP A 20 -6.36 22.66 -20.79
C ASP A 20 -6.01 21.16 -20.67
N PHE A 21 -5.82 20.46 -21.79
CA PHE A 21 -5.67 18.99 -21.79
C PHE A 21 -4.38 18.53 -21.11
N GLN A 22 -3.29 19.29 -21.23
CA GLN A 22 -2.02 18.98 -20.55
C GLN A 22 -2.19 19.11 -19.03
N ALA A 23 -2.89 20.14 -18.56
CA ALA A 23 -3.18 20.33 -17.14
C ALA A 23 -4.04 19.18 -16.58
N LYS A 24 -5.11 18.78 -17.30
CA LYS A 24 -5.95 17.63 -16.92
C LYS A 24 -5.17 16.32 -16.85
N ARG A 25 -4.26 16.10 -17.80
CA ARG A 25 -3.35 14.94 -17.75
C ARG A 25 -2.47 14.98 -16.51
N ASP A 26 -1.91 16.14 -16.17
CA ASP A 26 -1.05 16.29 -15.01
C ASP A 26 -1.81 16.05 -13.70
N GLU A 27 -3.07 16.47 -13.62
CA GLU A 27 -3.98 16.13 -12.51
C GLU A 27 -4.20 14.62 -12.38
N ILE A 28 -4.42 13.91 -13.50
CA ILE A 28 -4.54 12.45 -13.51
C ILE A 28 -3.23 11.81 -13.02
N ALA A 29 -2.08 12.29 -13.47
CA ALA A 29 -0.79 11.77 -13.04
C ALA A 29 -0.53 12.00 -11.54
N ALA A 30 -0.97 13.14 -11.01
CA ALA A 30 -0.91 13.43 -9.57
C ALA A 30 -1.78 12.47 -8.76
N LEU A 31 -3.01 12.16 -9.22
CA LEU A 31 -3.90 11.21 -8.56
C LEU A 31 -3.31 9.79 -8.53
N VAL A 32 -2.73 9.33 -9.64
CA VAL A 32 -2.07 8.00 -9.67
C VAL A 32 -0.90 7.97 -8.69
N LYS A 33 -0.06 9.01 -8.67
CA LYS A 33 1.06 9.10 -7.73
C LYS A 33 0.58 9.08 -6.27
N GLN A 34 -0.49 9.82 -5.96
CA GLN A 34 -1.07 9.81 -4.62
C GLN A 34 -1.59 8.42 -4.24
N ALA A 35 -2.23 7.71 -5.16
CA ALA A 35 -2.67 6.33 -4.93
C ALA A 35 -1.50 5.38 -4.65
N GLU A 36 -0.40 5.49 -5.40
CA GLU A 36 0.83 4.70 -5.15
C GLU A 36 1.42 4.98 -3.76
N GLU A 37 1.43 6.24 -3.33
CA GLU A 37 1.90 6.63 -1.99
C GLU A 37 1.01 6.04 -0.88
N LEU A 38 -0.31 6.07 -1.07
CA LEU A 38 -1.27 5.46 -0.12
C LEU A 38 -1.12 3.94 -0.05
N VAL A 39 -0.90 3.27 -1.18
CA VAL A 39 -0.64 1.82 -1.20
C VAL A 39 0.62 1.50 -0.42
N LYS A 40 1.70 2.26 -0.63
CA LYS A 40 2.95 2.08 0.13
C LYS A 40 2.74 2.26 1.63
N GLN A 41 2.00 3.28 2.05
CA GLN A 41 1.67 3.50 3.47
C GLN A 41 0.84 2.34 4.03
N ALA A 42 -0.12 1.83 3.27
CA ALA A 42 -0.93 0.69 3.69
C ALA A 42 -0.08 -0.59 3.85
N GLU A 43 0.88 -0.83 2.97
CA GLU A 43 1.84 -1.95 3.09
C GLU A 43 2.72 -1.80 4.32
N GLU A 44 3.21 -0.60 4.61
CA GLU A 44 4.01 -0.32 5.80
C GLU A 44 3.21 -0.60 7.09
N LEU A 45 1.97 -0.12 7.17
CA LEU A 45 1.08 -0.39 8.30
C LEU A 45 0.78 -1.89 8.47
N ARG A 46 0.55 -2.62 7.37
CA ARG A 46 0.38 -4.07 7.42
C ARG A 46 1.62 -4.77 7.96
N GLY A 47 2.81 -4.33 7.55
CA GLY A 47 4.09 -4.83 8.06
C GLY A 47 4.23 -4.57 9.56
N GLN A 48 3.95 -3.36 10.03
CA GLN A 48 3.97 -3.02 11.45
C GLN A 48 3.00 -3.88 12.27
N ALA A 49 1.77 -4.06 11.79
CA ALA A 49 0.76 -4.90 12.44
C ALA A 49 1.21 -6.37 12.54
N TYR A 50 1.80 -6.92 11.47
CA TYR A 50 2.33 -8.28 11.47
C TYR A 50 3.46 -8.46 12.49
N PHE A 51 4.43 -7.55 12.55
CA PHE A 51 5.49 -7.64 13.55
C PHE A 51 4.97 -7.47 14.98
N ALA A 52 4.00 -6.56 15.18
CA ALA A 52 3.36 -6.39 16.47
C ALA A 52 2.62 -7.66 16.92
N SER A 53 1.94 -8.36 16.02
CA SER A 53 1.26 -9.62 16.36
C SER A 53 2.25 -10.73 16.73
N LEU A 54 3.36 -10.85 16.00
CA LEU A 54 4.42 -11.81 16.35
C LEU A 54 5.03 -11.52 17.72
N ARG A 55 5.27 -10.24 18.01
CA ARG A 55 5.78 -9.82 19.31
C ARG A 55 4.81 -10.18 20.43
N LEU A 56 3.52 -9.87 20.26
CA LEU A 56 2.48 -10.20 21.23
C LEU A 56 2.40 -11.71 21.49
N GLU A 57 2.51 -12.54 20.44
CA GLU A 57 2.53 -13.99 20.59
C GLU A 57 3.77 -14.47 21.38
N GLY A 58 4.94 -13.89 21.11
CA GLY A 58 6.15 -14.17 21.89
C GLY A 58 6.00 -13.79 23.37
N GLU A 59 5.42 -12.61 23.65
CA GLU A 59 5.11 -12.17 25.01
C GLU A 59 4.10 -13.09 25.70
N ALA A 60 3.09 -13.56 24.97
CA ALA A 60 2.13 -14.54 25.49
C ALA A 60 2.83 -15.87 25.84
N LYS A 61 3.71 -16.38 24.98
CA LYS A 61 4.49 -17.61 25.24
C LYS A 61 5.51 -17.47 26.38
N ALA A 62 5.80 -16.25 26.83
CA ALA A 62 6.60 -16.01 28.04
C ALA A 62 5.77 -16.10 29.33
N HIS A 63 4.47 -15.80 29.26
CA HIS A 63 3.55 -15.84 30.41
C HIS A 63 2.80 -17.18 30.53
N TRP A 64 2.48 -17.80 29.40
CA TRP A 64 1.83 -19.11 29.29
C TRP A 64 2.74 -20.09 28.57
N SER A 65 2.54 -21.40 28.78
CA SER A 65 3.32 -22.39 28.02
C SER A 65 3.00 -22.31 26.52
N THR A 66 3.99 -22.57 25.69
CA THR A 66 3.82 -22.64 24.23
C THR A 66 2.65 -23.55 23.83
N GLN A 67 2.51 -24.71 24.48
CA GLN A 67 1.46 -25.67 24.18
C GLN A 67 0.04 -25.11 24.45
N GLN A 68 -0.14 -24.35 25.54
CA GLN A 68 -1.42 -23.69 25.83
C GLN A 68 -1.75 -22.64 24.77
N VAL A 69 -0.77 -21.82 24.37
CA VAL A 69 -0.97 -20.79 23.35
C VAL A 69 -1.36 -21.42 22.01
N GLU A 70 -0.65 -22.46 21.56
CA GLU A 70 -0.96 -23.15 20.30
C GLU A 70 -2.32 -23.85 20.31
N GLN A 71 -2.70 -24.48 21.43
CA GLN A 71 -4.00 -25.13 21.56
C GLN A 71 -5.15 -24.11 21.45
N ILE A 72 -5.02 -22.93 22.06
CA ILE A 72 -6.02 -21.87 21.99
C ILE A 72 -6.06 -21.24 20.60
N LYS A 73 -4.91 -21.03 19.93
CA LYS A 73 -4.87 -20.57 18.52
C LYS A 73 -5.61 -21.55 17.60
N ALA A 74 -5.30 -22.85 17.71
CA ALA A 74 -5.96 -23.88 16.91
C ALA A 74 -7.48 -23.96 17.16
N GLY A 75 -7.92 -23.72 18.39
CA GLY A 75 -9.34 -23.73 18.76
C GLY A 75 -10.11 -22.46 18.40
N SER A 76 -9.44 -21.35 18.06
CA SER A 76 -10.06 -20.06 17.75
C SER A 76 -10.24 -19.79 16.25
N GLY A 77 -9.82 -20.74 15.39
CA GLY A 77 -9.93 -20.59 13.93
C GLY A 77 -8.97 -19.54 13.35
N TRP A 78 -7.89 -19.27 14.08
CA TRP A 78 -6.83 -18.35 13.70
C TRP A 78 -5.74 -19.04 12.89
#